data_AF-A0A425DI67-F1
#
_entry.id   AF-A0A425DI67-F1
#
_cell.length_a   1.000
_cell.length_b   1.000
_cell.length_c   1.000
_cell.angle_alpha   90.00
_cell.angle_beta   90.00
_cell.angle_gamma   90.00
#
_symmetry.space_group_name_H-M   'P 1'
#
loop_
_entity.id
_entity.type
_entity.pdbx_description
1 polymer ?
#
loop_
_entity_poly.entity_id
_entity_poly.type
_entity_poly.pdbx_seq_one_letter_code
_entity_poly.pdbx_strand_id
1 'polypeptide(L)'
;MSVETNYVRWKGGDKHSGSTKASLAAEVVERLANNGIHHRTTKDVVQKIGDVERSYRTACDWLANTGQGIVDEDSIRKEVQRLCPYYYSLDEVMRDRASTAPIVTSENMNEASSDEDVPSTPEAPSSASKKRTAAAAKLDDWTEINARAYALKRQQLEFTRDVEERKLQVDMQREARLAEETKLNVRLLTIQADEAHWKFELAREAAAVDARIKKIQTRKDLKERGWSDADIDMACPI
;
A
#
# COMPACT_ATOMS: atom_id res chain seq x y z
N MET A 1 -24.80 -11.29 -12.54
CA MET A 1 -24.52 -12.74 -12.54
C MET A 1 -23.04 -12.93 -12.31
N SER A 2 -22.60 -13.21 -11.08
CA SER A 2 -21.19 -13.53 -10.84
C SER A 2 -20.94 -14.94 -11.33
N VAL A 3 -20.20 -15.09 -12.42
CA VAL A 3 -19.75 -16.39 -12.89
C VAL A 3 -18.88 -16.97 -11.79
N GLU A 4 -19.37 -18.02 -11.12
CA GLU A 4 -18.56 -18.75 -10.15
C GLU A 4 -17.35 -19.33 -10.90
N THR A 5 -16.17 -18.75 -10.66
CA THR A 5 -14.96 -19.22 -11.34
C THR A 5 -14.43 -20.48 -10.64
N ASN A 6 -13.71 -21.35 -11.36
CA ASN A 6 -13.13 -22.59 -10.82
C ASN A 6 -12.26 -22.37 -9.55
N TYR A 7 -11.64 -21.19 -9.41
CA TYR A 7 -10.85 -20.88 -8.22
C TYR A 7 -11.73 -20.63 -6.96
N VAL A 8 -12.99 -20.21 -7.09
CA VAL A 8 -13.94 -20.12 -5.96
C VAL A 8 -14.25 -21.52 -5.43
N ARG A 9 -14.58 -22.44 -6.34
CA ARG A 9 -14.80 -23.86 -6.05
C ARG A 9 -13.59 -24.46 -5.35
N TRP A 10 -12.38 -24.15 -5.85
CA TRP A 10 -11.12 -24.59 -5.25
C TRP A 10 -10.90 -24.09 -3.81
N LYS A 11 -11.34 -22.87 -3.49
CA LYS A 11 -11.19 -22.27 -2.15
C LYS A 11 -12.23 -22.73 -1.15
N GLY A 12 -13.30 -23.41 -1.59
CA GLY A 12 -14.39 -23.85 -0.71
C GLY A 12 -15.30 -22.70 -0.27
N GLY A 13 -15.49 -21.70 -1.14
CA GLY A 13 -16.18 -20.44 -0.83
C GLY A 13 -17.69 -20.54 -0.58
N ASP A 14 -18.29 -21.71 -0.77
CA ASP A 14 -19.68 -21.95 -0.41
C ASP A 14 -19.73 -23.02 0.68
N LYS A 15 -20.34 -22.69 1.82
CA LYS A 15 -20.36 -23.55 3.03
C LYS A 15 -21.03 -24.91 2.79
N HIS A 16 -21.59 -25.13 1.59
CA HIS A 16 -22.31 -26.33 1.17
C HIS A 16 -21.79 -26.94 -0.16
N SER A 17 -20.68 -26.47 -0.71
CA SER A 17 -20.03 -27.14 -1.86
C SER A 17 -19.25 -28.36 -1.36
N GLY A 18 -19.89 -29.52 -1.29
CA GLY A 18 -19.30 -30.81 -0.88
C GLY A 18 -18.18 -31.36 -1.79
N SER A 19 -17.58 -30.53 -2.64
CA SER A 19 -16.45 -30.91 -3.49
C SER A 19 -15.13 -30.70 -2.74
N THR A 20 -14.38 -31.77 -2.52
CA THR A 20 -13.05 -31.68 -1.92
C THR A 20 -12.04 -31.14 -2.94
N LYS A 21 -10.94 -30.51 -2.50
CA LYS A 21 -9.84 -30.13 -3.40
C LYS A 21 -9.29 -31.34 -4.20
N ALA A 22 -9.39 -32.54 -3.63
CA ALA A 22 -9.01 -33.77 -4.30
C ALA A 22 -9.95 -34.12 -5.47
N SER A 23 -11.26 -33.93 -5.33
CA SER A 23 -12.21 -34.17 -6.44
C SER A 23 -12.02 -33.16 -7.57
N LEU A 24 -11.82 -31.88 -7.23
CA LEU A 24 -11.52 -30.84 -8.23
C LEU A 24 -10.19 -31.09 -8.93
N ALA A 25 -9.17 -31.55 -8.20
CA ALA A 25 -7.88 -31.91 -8.80
C ALA A 25 -7.99 -33.16 -9.69
N ALA A 26 -8.88 -34.10 -9.38
CA ALA A 26 -9.15 -35.26 -10.24
C ALA A 26 -9.79 -34.83 -11.58
N GLU A 27 -10.73 -33.88 -11.58
CA GLU A 27 -11.28 -33.29 -12.82
C GLU A 27 -10.18 -32.67 -13.69
N VAL A 28 -9.21 -32.01 -13.06
CA VAL A 28 -8.05 -31.43 -13.78
C VAL A 28 -7.15 -32.51 -14.37
N VAL A 29 -6.88 -33.59 -13.62
CA VAL A 29 -6.09 -34.73 -14.12
C VAL A 29 -6.77 -35.38 -15.33
N GLU A 30 -8.09 -35.56 -15.28
CA GLU A 30 -8.86 -36.11 -16.40
C GLU A 30 -8.76 -35.21 -17.65
N ARG A 31 -8.88 -33.88 -17.46
CA ARG A 31 -8.66 -32.92 -18.56
C ARG A 31 -7.24 -32.98 -19.10
N LEU A 32 -6.22 -33.13 -18.25
CA LEU A 32 -4.83 -33.29 -18.68
C LEU A 32 -4.65 -34.57 -19.49
N ALA A 33 -5.24 -35.69 -19.04
CA ALA A 33 -5.20 -36.97 -19.74
C ALA A 33 -5.88 -36.89 -21.12
N ASN A 34 -7.03 -36.22 -21.21
CA ASN A 34 -7.73 -35.98 -22.48
C ASN A 34 -6.91 -35.13 -23.47
N ASN A 35 -5.92 -34.37 -22.98
CA ASN A 35 -4.97 -33.60 -23.78
C ASN A 35 -3.60 -34.29 -23.93
N GLY A 36 -3.51 -35.59 -23.62
CA GLY A 36 -2.30 -36.41 -23.81
C GLY A 36 -1.27 -36.34 -22.68
N ILE A 37 -1.61 -35.74 -21.53
CA ILE A 37 -0.73 -35.61 -20.36
C ILE A 37 -1.17 -36.62 -19.29
N HIS A 38 -0.58 -37.81 -19.30
CA HIS A 38 -1.01 -38.94 -18.45
C HIS A 38 -0.19 -39.13 -17.15
N HIS A 39 0.95 -38.45 -17.02
CA HIS A 39 1.88 -38.66 -15.89
C HIS A 39 1.60 -37.77 -14.67
N ARG A 40 0.51 -37.00 -14.67
CA ARG A 40 0.17 -36.08 -13.58
C ARG A 40 -0.85 -36.71 -12.66
N THR A 41 -0.57 -36.66 -11.36
CA THR A 41 -1.48 -37.15 -10.32
C THR A 41 -2.27 -36.01 -9.70
N THR A 42 -3.36 -36.36 -9.02
CA THR A 42 -4.17 -35.41 -8.24
C THR A 42 -3.31 -34.65 -7.23
N LYS A 43 -2.32 -35.33 -6.62
CA LYS A 43 -1.36 -34.72 -5.70
C LYS A 43 -0.49 -33.67 -6.39
N ASP A 44 -0.01 -33.94 -7.59
CA ASP A 44 0.81 -33.00 -8.35
C ASP A 44 0.03 -31.74 -8.70
N VAL A 45 -1.25 -31.88 -9.06
CA VAL A 45 -2.14 -30.75 -9.35
C VAL A 45 -2.38 -29.90 -8.10
N VAL A 46 -2.72 -30.53 -6.96
CA VAL A 46 -2.89 -29.83 -5.68
C VAL A 46 -1.62 -29.08 -5.28
N GLN A 47 -0.47 -29.75 -5.38
CA GLN A 47 0.82 -29.15 -5.07
C GLN A 47 1.10 -27.95 -5.98
N LYS A 48 0.89 -28.11 -7.29
CA LYS A 48 1.16 -27.05 -8.28
C LYS A 48 0.27 -25.84 -8.08
N ILE A 49 -1.03 -26.03 -7.81
CA ILE A 49 -1.93 -24.92 -7.49
C ILE A 49 -1.48 -24.23 -6.19
N GLY A 50 -1.05 -24.99 -5.18
CA GLY A 50 -0.49 -24.43 -3.95
C GLY A 50 0.80 -23.63 -4.17
N ASP A 51 1.69 -24.09 -5.05
CA ASP A 51 2.90 -23.34 -5.44
C ASP A 51 2.54 -22.02 -6.13
N VAL A 52 1.57 -22.07 -7.05
CA VAL A 52 1.07 -20.88 -7.75
C VAL A 52 0.47 -19.88 -6.78
N GLU A 53 -0.40 -20.32 -5.86
CA GLU A 53 -0.96 -19.44 -4.83
C GLU A 53 0.12 -18.83 -3.92
N ARG A 54 1.16 -19.59 -3.56
CA ARG A 54 2.29 -19.08 -2.76
C ARG A 54 3.05 -18.01 -3.52
N SER A 55 3.43 -18.26 -4.77
CA SER A 55 4.15 -17.29 -5.60
C SER A 55 3.36 -15.99 -5.79
N TYR A 56 2.04 -16.10 -5.97
CA TYR A 56 1.13 -14.97 -6.06
C TYR A 56 1.10 -14.16 -4.75
N ARG A 57 0.94 -14.83 -3.60
CA ARG A 57 0.97 -14.17 -2.29
C ARG A 57 2.32 -13.48 -2.04
N THR A 58 3.43 -14.13 -2.34
CA THR A 58 4.77 -13.50 -2.23
C THR A 58 4.89 -12.24 -3.08
N ALA A 59 4.34 -12.23 -4.31
CA ALA A 59 4.33 -11.04 -5.15
C ALA A 59 3.43 -9.93 -4.59
N CYS A 60 2.25 -10.26 -4.05
CA CYS A 60 1.38 -9.32 -3.35
C CYS A 60 2.04 -8.73 -2.10
N ASP A 61 2.66 -9.57 -1.26
CA ASP A 61 3.38 -9.15 -0.06
C ASP A 61 4.56 -8.23 -0.42
N TRP A 62 5.28 -8.56 -1.49
CA TRP A 62 6.37 -7.72 -1.98
C TRP A 62 5.85 -6.35 -2.47
N LEU A 63 4.75 -6.33 -3.23
CA LEU A 63 4.09 -5.08 -3.66
C LEU A 63 3.60 -4.24 -2.48
N ALA A 64 2.96 -4.86 -1.49
CA ALA A 64 2.49 -4.16 -0.29
C ALA A 64 3.63 -3.57 0.56
N ASN A 65 4.81 -4.18 0.51
CA ASN A 65 6.02 -3.72 1.19
C ASN A 65 6.89 -2.78 0.34
N THR A 66 6.50 -2.48 -0.90
CA THR A 66 7.20 -1.54 -1.79
C THR A 66 6.89 -0.09 -1.39
N GLY A 67 7.31 0.27 -0.18
CA GLY A 67 7.43 1.65 0.33
C GLY A 67 8.90 2.06 0.54
N GLN A 68 9.86 1.27 0.02
CA GLN A 68 11.30 1.39 0.31
C GLN A 68 12.17 1.82 -0.88
N GLY A 69 11.63 2.61 -1.83
CA GLY A 69 12.46 3.36 -2.77
C GLY A 69 12.66 2.77 -4.17
N ILE A 70 11.81 1.85 -4.63
CA ILE A 70 11.69 1.55 -6.06
C ILE A 70 10.63 2.51 -6.63
N VAL A 71 11.08 3.48 -7.42
CA VAL A 71 10.21 4.55 -7.98
C VAL A 71 9.83 4.29 -9.44
N ASP A 72 10.46 3.28 -10.07
CA ASP A 72 10.30 2.97 -11.49
C ASP A 72 9.34 1.78 -11.72
N GLU A 73 8.24 2.04 -12.41
CA GLU A 73 7.19 1.08 -12.76
C GLU A 73 7.71 -0.13 -13.55
N ASP A 74 8.71 0.07 -14.42
CA ASP A 74 9.30 -1.02 -15.20
C ASP A 74 10.12 -1.97 -14.32
N SER A 75 10.80 -1.41 -13.31
CA SER A 75 11.54 -2.18 -12.31
C SER A 75 10.59 -2.97 -11.39
N ILE A 76 9.45 -2.39 -11.01
CA ILE A 76 8.40 -3.06 -10.25
C ILE A 76 7.83 -4.25 -11.04
N ARG A 77 7.46 -4.02 -12.30
CA ARG A 77 6.91 -5.07 -13.17
C ARG A 77 7.86 -6.25 -13.34
N LYS A 78 9.16 -5.99 -13.56
CA LYS A 78 10.18 -7.04 -13.70
C LYS A 78 10.31 -7.88 -12.43
N GLU A 79 10.32 -7.24 -11.26
CA GLU A 79 10.50 -7.93 -9.99
C GLU A 79 9.24 -8.74 -9.62
N VAL A 80 8.05 -8.21 -9.88
CA VAL A 80 6.79 -8.96 -9.76
C VAL A 80 6.78 -10.19 -10.65
N GLN A 81 7.20 -10.06 -11.92
CA GLN A 81 7.30 -11.19 -12.83
C GLN A 81 8.37 -12.21 -12.40
N ARG A 82 9.45 -11.77 -11.75
CA ARG A 82 10.48 -12.64 -11.17
C ARG A 82 9.90 -13.49 -10.03
N LEU A 83 9.06 -12.90 -9.19
CA LEU A 83 8.42 -13.58 -8.05
C LEU A 83 7.25 -14.46 -8.49
N CYS A 84 6.45 -13.99 -9.44
CA CYS A 84 5.29 -14.68 -9.96
C CYS A 84 5.16 -14.40 -11.47
N PRO A 85 5.63 -15.31 -12.34
CA PRO A 85 5.60 -15.12 -13.80
C PRO A 85 4.20 -14.87 -14.37
N TYR A 86 3.17 -15.42 -13.72
CA TYR A 86 1.78 -15.32 -14.15
C TYR A 86 0.97 -14.31 -13.33
N TYR A 87 1.63 -13.39 -12.61
CA TYR A 87 0.99 -12.47 -11.67
C TYR A 87 -0.24 -11.77 -12.25
N TYR A 88 -0.09 -11.08 -13.40
CA TYR A 88 -1.17 -10.29 -13.99
C TYR A 88 -2.36 -11.15 -14.45
N SER A 89 -2.12 -12.38 -14.91
CA SER A 89 -3.20 -13.32 -15.28
C SER A 89 -3.89 -13.93 -14.06
N LEU A 90 -3.16 -14.09 -12.96
CA LEU A 90 -3.71 -14.62 -11.70
C LEU A 90 -4.47 -13.55 -10.91
N ASP A 91 -4.05 -12.30 -11.01
CA ASP A 91 -4.64 -11.17 -10.29
C ASP A 91 -6.13 -10.99 -10.64
N GLU A 92 -6.51 -11.09 -11.91
CA GLU A 92 -7.92 -11.06 -12.34
C GLU A 92 -8.80 -12.14 -11.67
N VAL A 93 -8.19 -13.27 -11.29
CA VAL A 93 -8.89 -14.42 -10.69
C VAL A 93 -8.79 -14.43 -9.16
N MET A 94 -7.72 -13.85 -8.59
CA MET A 94 -7.34 -13.98 -7.18
C MET A 94 -7.49 -12.69 -6.36
N ARG A 95 -7.57 -11.50 -6.98
CA ARG A 95 -7.57 -10.18 -6.32
C ARG A 95 -8.63 -10.01 -5.22
N ASP A 96 -9.89 -10.33 -5.50
CA ASP A 96 -11.02 -9.98 -4.62
C ASP A 96 -11.40 -11.06 -3.59
N ARG A 97 -10.55 -12.07 -3.36
CA ARG A 97 -10.96 -13.28 -2.63
C ARG A 97 -10.21 -13.46 -1.33
N ALA A 98 -10.70 -12.79 -0.28
CA ALA A 98 -10.62 -13.00 1.19
C ALA A 98 -9.42 -13.76 1.83
N SER A 99 -8.40 -14.12 1.08
CA SER A 99 -7.36 -15.08 1.43
C SER A 99 -6.02 -14.71 0.79
N THR A 100 -5.95 -13.56 0.12
CA THR A 100 -4.73 -12.86 -0.29
C THR A 100 -4.27 -11.86 0.76
N ALA A 101 -5.14 -11.52 1.72
CA ALA A 101 -4.78 -10.81 2.95
C ALA A 101 -4.92 -11.78 4.14
N PRO A 102 -3.98 -11.78 5.11
CA PRO A 102 -4.21 -12.43 6.39
C PRO A 102 -5.44 -11.80 7.05
N ILE A 103 -6.48 -12.59 7.32
CA ILE A 103 -7.50 -12.17 8.28
C ILE A 103 -6.81 -12.21 9.64
N VAL A 104 -6.62 -11.02 10.23
CA VAL A 104 -6.26 -10.89 11.65
C VAL A 104 -7.45 -11.45 12.44
N THR A 105 -7.32 -12.69 12.95
CA THR A 105 -8.22 -13.20 13.99
C THR A 105 -7.49 -13.14 15.33
N SER A 106 -7.50 -11.98 15.96
CA SER A 106 -7.52 -11.94 17.42
C SER A 106 -8.91 -12.36 17.89
N GLU A 107 -8.97 -13.19 18.94
CA GLU A 107 -10.17 -13.61 19.69
C GLU A 107 -10.82 -14.93 19.24
N ASN A 108 -10.38 -16.06 19.83
CA ASN A 108 -11.16 -16.82 20.81
C ASN A 108 -10.59 -18.24 21.02
N MET A 109 -9.97 -18.49 22.19
CA MET A 109 -9.96 -19.82 22.80
C MET A 109 -10.12 -19.61 24.31
N ASN A 110 -11.34 -19.27 24.71
CA ASN A 110 -11.79 -19.51 26.07
C ASN A 110 -13.18 -20.14 26.01
N GLU A 111 -13.21 -21.45 25.86
CA GLU A 111 -14.38 -22.28 26.14
C GLU A 111 -13.89 -23.56 26.82
N ALA A 112 -13.94 -23.55 28.15
CA ALA A 112 -13.85 -24.73 28.98
C ALA A 112 -14.82 -24.57 30.16
N SER A 113 -16.09 -24.81 29.86
CA SER A 113 -17.04 -25.59 30.66
C SER A 113 -17.07 -25.31 32.17
N SER A 114 -18.05 -24.49 32.58
CA SER A 114 -18.63 -24.61 33.92
C SER A 114 -19.48 -25.86 34.02
N ASP A 115 -19.17 -26.74 34.96
CA ASP A 115 -20.17 -27.51 35.71
C ASP A 115 -19.56 -27.88 37.07
N GLU A 116 -20.03 -27.20 38.11
CA GLU A 116 -19.79 -27.49 39.52
C GLU A 116 -20.91 -28.42 39.99
N ASP A 117 -20.60 -29.66 40.35
CA ASP A 117 -21.47 -30.47 41.19
C ASP A 117 -20.62 -31.33 42.15
N VAL A 118 -20.90 -31.18 43.44
CA VAL A 118 -20.21 -31.80 44.60
C VAL A 118 -21.12 -32.91 45.13
N PRO A 119 -20.63 -34.12 45.47
CA PRO A 119 -20.57 -34.45 46.91
C PRO A 119 -19.54 -35.50 47.39
N SER A 120 -18.98 -35.20 48.58
CA SER A 120 -18.62 -36.04 49.74
C SER A 120 -17.61 -37.22 49.67
N THR A 121 -16.73 -37.18 50.68
CA THR A 121 -15.70 -38.09 51.24
C THR A 121 -16.16 -39.55 51.51
N PRO A 122 -15.25 -40.58 51.61
CA PRO A 122 -14.38 -40.80 52.79
C PRO A 122 -12.98 -41.45 52.53
N GLU A 123 -12.27 -41.63 53.65
CA GLU A 123 -10.82 -41.70 53.91
C GLU A 123 -10.00 -42.95 53.48
N ALA A 124 -8.67 -42.70 53.40
CA ALA A 124 -7.51 -43.52 53.82
C ALA A 124 -6.96 -44.69 52.94
N PRO A 125 -5.69 -45.13 53.10
CA PRO A 125 -4.46 -44.39 53.39
C PRO A 125 -3.23 -44.83 52.52
N SER A 126 -2.14 -44.07 52.68
CA SER A 126 -0.73 -44.49 52.60
C SER A 126 0.11 -44.12 51.36
N SER A 127 1.33 -43.63 51.67
CA SER A 127 2.52 -43.55 50.81
C SER A 127 2.60 -42.43 49.76
N ALA A 128 2.77 -41.16 50.18
CA ALA A 128 3.20 -40.10 49.25
C ALA A 128 4.02 -38.95 49.88
N SER A 129 4.75 -39.16 50.97
CA SER A 129 5.50 -38.07 51.64
C SER A 129 6.78 -37.61 50.92
N LYS A 130 7.10 -38.16 49.74
CA LYS A 130 8.26 -37.73 48.91
C LYS A 130 7.88 -37.08 47.58
N LYS A 131 6.59 -36.94 47.24
CA LYS A 131 6.14 -36.30 45.98
C LYS A 131 5.65 -34.86 46.13
N ARG A 132 5.37 -34.39 47.35
CA ARG A 132 4.79 -33.06 47.58
C ARG A 132 5.77 -31.89 47.41
N THR A 133 7.07 -32.11 47.63
CA THR A 133 8.09 -31.05 47.54
C THR A 133 8.52 -30.76 46.10
N ALA A 134 8.61 -31.79 45.26
CA ALA A 134 8.94 -31.62 43.83
C ALA A 134 7.79 -30.97 43.04
N ALA A 135 6.54 -31.22 43.41
CA ALA A 135 5.37 -30.61 42.77
C ALA A 135 5.25 -29.11 43.11
N ALA A 136 5.51 -28.72 44.36
CA ALA A 136 5.54 -27.31 44.77
C ALA A 136 6.71 -26.54 44.13
N ALA A 137 7.91 -27.14 44.08
CA ALA A 137 9.07 -26.54 43.42
C ALA A 137 8.87 -26.40 41.89
N LYS A 138 8.17 -27.35 41.25
CA LYS A 138 7.78 -27.20 39.85
C LYS A 138 6.75 -26.08 39.65
N LEU A 139 5.80 -25.90 40.56
CA LEU A 139 4.80 -24.83 40.45
C LEU A 139 5.44 -23.44 40.54
N ASP A 140 6.44 -23.26 41.42
CA ASP A 140 7.23 -22.01 41.51
C ASP A 140 8.10 -21.76 40.26
N ASP A 141 8.67 -22.81 39.66
CA ASP A 141 9.42 -22.71 38.41
C ASP A 141 8.51 -22.30 37.23
N TRP A 142 7.31 -22.88 37.15
CA TRP A 142 6.31 -22.53 36.13
C TRP A 142 5.75 -21.11 36.30
N THR A 143 5.54 -20.62 37.52
CA THR A 143 5.10 -19.23 37.76
C THR A 143 6.19 -18.22 37.43
N GLU A 144 7.44 -18.52 37.74
CA GLU A 144 8.58 -17.67 37.38
C GLU A 144 8.81 -17.61 35.85
N ILE A 145 8.71 -18.75 35.16
CA ILE A 145 8.76 -18.81 33.68
C ILE A 145 7.65 -17.97 33.07
N ASN A 146 6.43 -18.06 33.60
CA ASN A 146 5.29 -17.29 33.10
C ASN A 146 5.46 -15.78 33.35
N ALA A 147 5.94 -15.39 34.53
CA ALA A 147 6.23 -13.99 34.87
C ALA A 147 7.31 -13.39 33.95
N ARG A 148 8.37 -14.15 33.64
CA ARG A 148 9.41 -13.75 32.67
C ARG A 148 8.85 -13.62 31.26
N ALA A 149 7.96 -14.53 30.84
CA ALA A 149 7.29 -14.44 29.55
C ALA A 149 6.42 -13.17 29.43
N TYR A 150 5.69 -12.81 30.49
CA TYR A 150 4.94 -11.55 30.53
C TYR A 150 5.87 -10.32 30.50
N ALA A 151 6.98 -10.35 31.24
CA ALA A 151 7.95 -9.26 31.23
C ALA A 151 8.58 -9.05 29.84
N LEU A 152 8.98 -10.13 29.16
CA LEU A 152 9.49 -10.10 27.79
C LEU A 152 8.44 -9.56 26.81
N LYS A 153 7.17 -9.98 26.96
CA LYS A 153 6.07 -9.48 26.12
C LYS A 153 5.84 -7.98 26.32
N ARG A 154 5.95 -7.48 27.55
CA ARG A 154 5.89 -6.04 27.84
C ARG A 154 7.04 -5.28 27.20
N GLN A 155 8.26 -5.79 27.33
CA GLN A 155 9.45 -5.18 26.71
C GLN A 155 9.33 -5.14 25.18
N GLN A 156 8.81 -6.20 24.55
CA GLN A 156 8.58 -6.25 23.11
C GLN A 156 7.53 -5.22 22.67
N LEU A 157 6.44 -5.05 23.43
CA LEU A 157 5.41 -4.05 23.17
C LEU A 157 5.95 -2.63 23.30
N GLU A 158 6.73 -2.36 24.36
CA GLU A 158 7.39 -1.07 24.57
C GLU A 158 8.36 -0.74 23.43
N PHE A 159 9.19 -1.69 23.02
CA PHE A 159 10.09 -1.52 21.87
C PHE A 159 9.31 -1.22 20.58
N THR A 160 8.20 -1.92 20.36
CA THR A 160 7.37 -1.71 19.17
C THR A 160 6.76 -0.31 19.16
N ARG A 161 6.19 0.12 20.30
CA ARG A 161 5.66 1.48 20.48
C ARG A 161 6.74 2.54 20.27
N ASP A 162 7.91 2.38 20.86
CA ASP A 162 9.01 3.35 20.73
C ASP A 162 9.50 3.45 19.27
N VAL A 163 9.49 2.34 18.52
CA VAL A 163 9.76 2.35 17.08
C VAL A 163 8.67 3.08 16.31
N GLU A 164 7.40 2.88 16.64
CA GLU A 164 6.26 3.57 16.03
C GLU A 164 6.27 5.07 16.33
N GLU A 165 6.56 5.47 17.57
CA GLU A 165 6.71 6.89 17.95
C GLU A 165 7.83 7.57 17.19
N ARG A 166 8.98 6.90 17.01
CA ARG A 166 10.08 7.43 16.18
C ARG A 166 9.69 7.56 14.72
N LYS A 167 8.95 6.59 14.17
CA LYS A 167 8.43 6.68 12.79
C LYS A 167 7.50 7.87 12.65
N LEU A 168 6.53 8.00 13.55
CA LEU A 168 5.57 9.12 13.57
C LEU A 168 6.30 10.48 13.66
N GLN A 169 7.34 10.56 14.49
CA GLN A 169 8.13 11.78 14.63
C GLN A 169 8.88 12.14 13.34
N VAL A 170 9.46 11.14 12.66
CA VAL A 170 10.11 11.34 11.36
C VAL A 170 9.11 11.76 10.29
N ASP A 171 7.93 11.15 10.27
CA ASP A 171 6.87 11.48 9.31
C ASP A 171 6.34 12.90 9.53
N MET A 172 6.07 13.28 10.78
CA MET A 172 5.68 14.64 11.14
C MET A 172 6.74 15.68 10.72
N GLN A 173 8.03 15.36 10.86
CA GLN A 173 9.12 16.22 10.36
C GLN A 173 9.18 16.30 8.83
N ARG A 174 8.86 15.21 8.12
CA ARG A 174 8.77 15.20 6.65
C ARG A 174 7.60 16.06 6.19
N GLU A 175 6.44 15.91 6.80
CA GLU A 175 5.25 16.72 6.50
C GLU A 175 5.48 18.20 6.78
N ALA A 176 6.09 18.55 7.92
CA ALA A 176 6.43 19.93 8.24
C ALA A 176 7.39 20.56 7.22
N ARG A 177 8.39 19.80 6.74
CA ARG A 177 9.29 20.26 5.68
C ARG A 177 8.54 20.49 4.36
N LEU A 178 7.68 19.56 3.97
CA LEU A 178 6.87 19.69 2.76
C LEU A 178 5.91 20.89 2.86
N ALA A 179 5.32 21.13 4.03
CA ALA A 179 4.45 22.29 4.26
C ALA A 179 5.19 23.63 4.14
N GLU A 180 6.41 23.74 4.66
CA GLU A 180 7.22 24.95 4.48
C GLU A 180 7.70 25.10 3.02
N GLU A 181 8.10 24.01 2.36
CA GLU A 181 8.48 24.04 0.94
C GLU A 181 7.32 24.49 0.04
N THR A 182 6.13 23.92 0.22
CA THR A 182 4.93 24.32 -0.53
C THR A 182 4.56 25.79 -0.29
N LYS A 183 4.66 26.27 0.94
CA LYS A 183 4.47 27.68 1.29
C LYS A 183 5.48 28.60 0.60
N LEU A 184 6.75 28.21 0.54
CA LEU A 184 7.78 28.97 -0.19
C LEU A 184 7.50 28.97 -1.70
N ASN A 185 7.10 27.83 -2.27
CA ASN A 185 6.76 27.73 -3.69
C ASN A 185 5.57 28.62 -4.05
N VAL A 186 4.52 28.66 -3.21
CA VAL A 186 3.38 29.57 -3.42
C VAL A 186 3.84 31.03 -3.41
N ARG A 187 4.68 31.43 -2.45
CA ARG A 187 5.22 32.80 -2.39
C ARG A 187 6.06 33.14 -3.62
N LEU A 188 6.90 32.20 -4.07
CA LEU A 188 7.72 32.37 -5.27
C LEU A 188 6.83 32.58 -6.50
N LEU A 189 5.78 31.78 -6.66
CA LEU A 189 4.82 31.93 -7.77
C LEU A 189 4.10 33.28 -7.73
N THR A 190 3.74 33.77 -6.53
CA THR A 190 3.16 35.11 -6.39
C THR A 190 4.13 36.20 -6.86
N ILE A 191 5.39 36.14 -6.43
CA ILE A 191 6.41 37.11 -6.85
C ILE A 191 6.62 37.05 -8.37
N GLN A 192 6.69 35.84 -8.95
CA GLN A 192 6.83 35.67 -10.39
C GLN A 192 5.65 36.24 -11.18
N ALA A 193 4.42 36.09 -10.67
CA ALA A 193 3.23 36.67 -11.28
C ALA A 193 3.28 38.21 -11.22
N ASP A 194 3.66 38.78 -10.08
CA ASP A 194 3.81 40.23 -9.93
C ASP A 194 4.91 40.78 -10.85
N GLU A 195 6.06 40.10 -10.94
CA GLU A 195 7.12 40.47 -11.88
C GLU A 195 6.65 40.42 -13.34
N ALA A 196 5.90 39.38 -13.72
CA ALA A 196 5.36 39.27 -15.07
C ALA A 196 4.38 40.40 -15.37
N HIS A 197 3.52 40.75 -14.40
CA HIS A 197 2.60 41.87 -14.51
C HIS A 197 3.35 43.20 -14.70
N TRP A 198 4.36 43.47 -13.87
CA TRP A 198 5.19 44.68 -14.01
C TRP A 198 5.93 44.75 -15.33
N LYS A 199 6.48 43.63 -15.81
CA LYS A 199 7.15 43.56 -17.13
C LYS A 199 6.18 43.85 -18.27
N PHE A 200 4.97 43.31 -18.19
CA PHE A 200 3.93 43.57 -19.18
C PHE A 200 3.55 45.05 -19.22
N GLU A 201 3.32 45.65 -18.05
CA GLU A 201 2.93 47.05 -17.94
C GLU A 201 4.05 47.97 -18.45
N LEU A 202 5.30 47.70 -18.06
CA LEU A 202 6.46 48.45 -18.55
C LEU A 202 6.61 48.35 -20.07
N ALA A 203 6.42 47.16 -20.65
CA ALA A 203 6.46 46.96 -22.10
C ALA A 203 5.34 47.72 -22.82
N ARG A 204 4.14 47.78 -22.22
CA ARG A 204 2.99 48.53 -22.74
C ARG A 204 3.27 50.04 -22.74
N GLU A 205 3.78 50.57 -21.64
CA GLU A 205 4.16 51.98 -21.54
C GLU A 205 5.29 52.34 -22.50
N ALA A 206 6.32 51.50 -22.60
CA ALA A 206 7.41 51.69 -23.55
C ALA A 206 6.91 51.72 -24.99
N ALA A 207 6.01 50.80 -25.37
CA ALA A 207 5.41 50.78 -26.70
C ALA A 207 4.58 52.05 -26.99
N ALA A 208 3.87 52.57 -25.99
CA ALA A 208 3.10 53.83 -26.12
C ALA A 208 4.02 55.04 -26.32
N VAL A 209 5.14 55.10 -25.57
CA VAL A 209 6.17 56.14 -25.73
C VAL A 209 6.81 56.05 -27.11
N ASP A 210 7.20 54.85 -27.55
CA ASP A 210 7.80 54.64 -28.87
C ASP A 210 6.84 55.02 -30.01
N ALA A 211 5.55 54.69 -29.88
CA ALA A 211 4.54 55.12 -30.85
C ALA A 211 4.45 56.66 -30.93
N ARG A 212 4.51 57.34 -29.78
CA ARG A 212 4.51 58.81 -29.73
C ARG A 212 5.77 59.41 -30.35
N ILE A 213 6.94 58.82 -30.06
CA ILE A 213 8.22 59.24 -30.68
C ILE A 213 8.14 59.08 -32.21
N LYS A 214 7.64 57.95 -32.70
CA LYS A 214 7.47 57.71 -34.14
C LYS A 214 6.53 58.72 -34.79
N LYS A 215 5.41 59.08 -34.14
CA LYS A 215 4.52 60.15 -34.62
C LYS A 215 5.27 61.49 -34.73
N ILE A 216 6.03 61.86 -33.70
CA ILE A 216 6.81 63.11 -33.70
C ILE A 216 7.86 63.12 -34.82
N GLN A 217 8.60 62.02 -34.99
CA GLN A 217 9.59 61.86 -36.05
C GLN A 217 8.93 61.98 -37.44
N THR A 218 7.82 61.28 -37.66
CA THR A 218 7.08 61.31 -38.94
C THR A 218 6.63 62.73 -39.27
N ARG A 219 6.09 63.47 -38.30
CA ARG A 219 5.68 64.87 -38.49
C ARG A 219 6.88 65.76 -38.83
N LYS A 220 8.02 65.55 -38.17
CA LYS A 220 9.26 66.27 -38.47
C LYS A 220 9.71 66.03 -39.91
N ASP A 221 9.72 64.78 -40.36
CA ASP A 221 10.11 64.40 -41.72
C ASP A 221 9.17 64.99 -42.79
N LEU A 222 7.85 65.00 -42.53
CA LEU A 222 6.87 65.63 -43.42
C LEU A 222 7.09 67.15 -43.53
N LYS A 223 7.41 67.81 -42.41
CA LYS A 223 7.74 69.23 -42.37
C LYS A 223 9.03 69.54 -43.14
N GLU A 224 10.06 68.70 -42.99
CA GLU A 224 11.31 68.81 -43.76
C GLU A 224 11.09 68.62 -45.28
N ARG A 225 10.06 67.86 -45.67
CA ARG A 225 9.62 67.70 -47.08
C ARG A 225 8.73 68.83 -47.60
N GLY A 226 8.49 69.87 -46.80
CA GLY A 226 7.74 71.06 -47.21
C GLY A 226 6.21 70.95 -47.13
N TRP A 227 5.69 69.95 -46.40
CA TRP A 227 4.24 69.86 -46.16
C TRP A 227 3.75 70.99 -45.25
N SER A 228 2.51 71.46 -45.47
CA SER A 228 1.89 72.47 -44.62
C SER A 228 1.47 71.88 -43.27
N ASP A 229 1.42 72.69 -42.21
CA ASP A 229 1.04 72.21 -40.87
C ASP A 229 -0.39 71.62 -40.85
N ALA A 230 -1.31 72.12 -41.69
CA ALA A 230 -2.68 71.59 -41.81
C ALA A 230 -2.71 70.18 -42.43
N ASP A 231 -1.89 69.93 -43.47
CA ASP A 231 -1.81 68.62 -44.12
C ASP A 231 -1.14 67.59 -43.19
N ILE A 232 -0.15 68.01 -42.40
CA ILE A 232 0.53 67.15 -41.41
C ILE A 232 -0.41 66.75 -40.28
N ASP A 233 -1.24 67.66 -39.78
CA ASP A 233 -2.24 67.36 -38.74
C ASP A 233 -3.32 66.39 -39.21
N MET A 234 -3.72 66.49 -40.48
CA MET A 234 -4.66 65.55 -41.09
C MET A 234 -4.04 64.15 -41.29
N ALA A 235 -2.77 64.08 -41.70
CA ALA A 235 -2.09 62.82 -41.99
C ALA A 235 -1.55 62.10 -40.75
N CYS A 236 -1.10 62.83 -39.72
CA CYS A 236 -0.52 62.27 -38.51
C CYS A 236 -0.97 63.05 -37.26
N PRO A 237 -2.21 62.82 -36.80
CA PRO A 237 -2.75 63.46 -35.60
C PRO A 237 -2.02 62.95 -34.34
N ILE A 238 -1.76 63.87 -33.42
CA ILE A 238 -1.11 63.59 -32.13
C ILE A 238 -2.11 62.94 -31.18
#